data_AF-A0A2W5YQH2-F1
#
_entry.id   AF-A0A2W5YQH2-F1
#
_cell.length_a   1.000
_cell.length_b   1.000
_cell.length_c   1.000
_cell.angle_alpha   90.00
_cell.angle_beta   90.00
_cell.angle_gamma   90.00
#
_symmetry.space_group_name_H-M   'P 1'
#
loop_
_entity.id
_entity.type
_entity.pdbx_description
1 polymer ?
#
loop_
_entity_poly.entity_id
_entity_poly.type
_entity_poly.pdbx_seq_one_letter_code
_entity_poly.pdbx_strand_id
1 'polypeptide(L)'
;MKHTHIKKTVAATAFALLALAALPSPLRASSHMDAPLITLDPSANTTDVYAFLHSENGSKVLETALAVYPFEEPGIGPNKYNFDDNVLYEIHVSTGADLAAGQPTISYQFRFTTTFKNQATILQSYLGVIQNVDDANQNLTQRYTVTKVVRKTNTSTVLGSGVVPPNNQGIATPRYEVGDKGENAARPGVSSPAALDAYTAQTIASLTGGYRAFAGQREDGFYADVQAVFDLLQFRTGKTTFDSQAGFNVHTMALEIPLSELGSDQQIVGVYATTSRQSTTVLTDGTNSAAPTLSGPFRQVGRQGNPLFNEGLVAIQDKDLYSRTQPSADASLFQKYASTPELAKLINTIVFKSTVAPETNRTDLVGIFIPDLIKVDLSTAPARLAGGGADFAANPDDAGFSRLGIFGGDVLTSTVQPGFGGKGTVPGGWPNGRRFGDDVLDIAVTAIISDLRDPNNPTIRSADGIDNVSKNDSVYNKVFPYAGTPHNGRNHEHHSIAGTVTDNRFKNIATRGPVQTGDNVLIGGIIIGGNVNKRIIVRGIGPSLPSSVPNPLQDPVIEIYQGSTKIASNDNWKDTDQANITATGLAPTRDAESAIIVTLAPGDYTMVLRGTKNSTGNALVEAYDLD
;
A
#
# COMPACT_ATOMS: atom_id res chain seq x y z
N MET A 1 -38.38 -61.79 32.21
CA MET A 1 -37.10 -61.22 32.71
C MET A 1 -37.41 -59.78 33.11
N LYS A 2 -37.62 -59.45 34.40
CA LYS A 2 -36.59 -59.06 35.40
C LYS A 2 -35.64 -58.01 34.79
N HIS A 3 -35.51 -56.74 35.20
CA HIS A 3 -35.75 -56.00 36.45
C HIS A 3 -36.00 -54.51 36.12
N THR A 4 -36.99 -53.79 36.69
CA THR A 4 -37.09 -53.12 38.01
C THR A 4 -36.39 -51.74 38.13
N HIS A 5 -37.24 -50.72 38.26
CA HIS A 5 -37.18 -49.39 38.91
C HIS A 5 -35.86 -48.83 39.53
N ILE A 6 -35.71 -47.49 39.52
CA ILE A 6 -35.94 -46.58 40.69
C ILE A 6 -35.52 -45.13 40.37
N LYS A 7 -36.39 -44.18 40.72
CA LYS A 7 -36.15 -42.72 40.81
C LYS A 7 -35.23 -42.38 41.99
N LYS A 8 -34.43 -41.30 41.90
CA LYS A 8 -34.40 -40.21 42.92
C LYS A 8 -33.42 -39.09 42.57
N THR A 9 -33.95 -37.88 42.66
CA THR A 9 -33.32 -36.56 42.74
C THR A 9 -32.50 -36.42 44.02
N VAL A 10 -31.30 -35.81 43.96
CA VAL A 10 -30.74 -34.92 44.99
C VAL A 10 -29.84 -33.89 44.28
N ALA A 11 -30.06 -32.61 44.58
CA ALA A 11 -29.26 -31.47 44.16
C ALA A 11 -28.04 -31.26 45.08
N ALA A 12 -26.91 -30.80 44.52
CA ALA A 12 -25.90 -30.02 45.24
C ALA A 12 -25.06 -29.17 44.25
N THR A 13 -25.07 -27.88 44.53
CA THR A 13 -24.41 -26.69 43.94
C THR A 13 -22.88 -26.71 43.88
N ALA A 14 -22.27 -26.12 42.84
CA ALA A 14 -21.50 -24.85 42.89
C ALA A 14 -20.35 -24.72 41.83
N PHE A 15 -20.44 -23.66 41.03
CA PHE A 15 -19.40 -22.77 40.47
C PHE A 15 -18.07 -23.28 39.87
N ALA A 16 -17.89 -23.05 38.56
CA ALA A 16 -16.67 -22.53 37.92
C ALA A 16 -17.06 -21.94 36.53
N LEU A 17 -17.29 -20.63 36.44
CA LEU A 17 -16.41 -19.62 35.81
C LEU A 17 -15.88 -19.93 34.40
N LEU A 18 -16.11 -18.91 33.56
CA LEU A 18 -15.33 -18.42 32.43
C LEU A 18 -15.55 -18.99 31.02
N ALA A 19 -16.07 -18.07 30.21
CA ALA A 19 -15.53 -17.72 28.91
C ALA A 19 -15.46 -18.85 27.86
N LEU A 20 -16.63 -19.17 27.29
CA LEU A 20 -16.64 -19.42 25.86
C LEU A 20 -16.33 -18.09 25.18
N ALA A 21 -15.05 -17.90 24.85
CA ALA A 21 -14.60 -16.89 23.93
C ALA A 21 -15.53 -16.89 22.72
N ALA A 22 -16.28 -15.81 22.55
CA ALA A 22 -16.71 -15.41 21.22
C ALA A 22 -15.40 -15.24 20.45
N LEU A 23 -15.08 -16.21 19.61
CA LEU A 23 -14.03 -16.05 18.62
C LEU A 23 -14.42 -14.81 17.82
N PRO A 24 -13.62 -13.72 17.83
CA PRO A 24 -13.88 -12.63 16.92
C PRO A 24 -13.77 -13.23 15.52
N SER A 25 -14.87 -13.20 14.79
CA SER A 25 -14.79 -13.31 13.34
C SER A 25 -13.86 -12.18 12.90
N PRO A 26 -12.83 -12.40 12.08
CA PRO A 26 -12.09 -11.29 11.51
C PRO A 26 -13.10 -10.40 10.75
N LEU A 27 -13.43 -9.27 11.36
CA LEU A 27 -14.09 -8.17 10.68
C LEU A 27 -13.11 -7.73 9.60
N ARG A 28 -13.53 -7.79 8.34
CA ARG A 28 -12.75 -7.24 7.25
C ARG A 28 -12.76 -5.72 7.39
N ALA A 29 -11.65 -5.17 7.85
CA ALA A 29 -11.35 -3.75 7.80
C ALA A 29 -11.33 -3.29 6.33
N SER A 30 -11.95 -2.16 5.98
CA SER A 30 -12.13 -1.74 4.58
C SER A 30 -11.85 -0.26 4.38
N SER A 31 -10.97 0.07 3.43
CA SER A 31 -10.93 1.38 2.75
C SER A 31 -11.01 1.31 1.23
N HIS A 32 -11.55 0.18 0.73
CA HIS A 32 -11.54 -0.21 -0.69
C HIS A 32 -12.72 -1.19 -0.98
N MET A 33 -13.71 -1.25 -0.08
CA MET A 33 -14.84 -2.19 -0.02
C MET A 33 -16.03 -1.53 0.71
N ASP A 34 -16.44 -0.36 0.22
CA ASP A 34 -17.13 0.64 1.03
C ASP A 34 -18.58 0.31 1.40
N ALA A 35 -19.16 -0.71 0.77
CA ALA A 35 -20.51 -1.20 1.03
C ALA A 35 -20.58 -2.73 0.99
N PRO A 36 -21.45 -3.38 1.79
CA PRO A 36 -21.54 -4.84 1.83
C PRO A 36 -21.73 -5.51 0.46
N LEU A 37 -22.60 -4.97 -0.40
CA LEU A 37 -22.94 -5.63 -1.66
C LEU A 37 -21.87 -5.45 -2.73
N ILE A 38 -21.10 -4.37 -2.73
CA ILE A 38 -20.04 -4.16 -3.73
C ILE A 38 -18.83 -5.08 -3.50
N THR A 39 -18.65 -5.60 -2.29
CA THR A 39 -17.59 -6.59 -1.98
C THR A 39 -17.73 -7.89 -2.78
N LEU A 40 -18.92 -8.15 -3.35
CA LEU A 40 -19.21 -9.32 -4.17
C LEU A 40 -18.95 -9.08 -5.67
N ASP A 41 -18.59 -7.86 -6.08
CA ASP A 41 -18.26 -7.48 -7.46
C ASP A 41 -16.96 -6.66 -7.51
N PRO A 42 -15.79 -7.29 -7.32
CA PRO A 42 -14.49 -6.59 -7.24
C PRO A 42 -14.23 -5.69 -8.45
N SER A 43 -14.68 -6.09 -9.63
CA SER A 43 -14.43 -5.36 -10.88
C SER A 43 -15.21 -4.06 -11.02
N ALA A 44 -16.33 -3.96 -10.32
CA ALA A 44 -17.13 -2.74 -10.21
C ALA A 44 -16.85 -2.01 -8.89
N ASN A 45 -16.02 -2.57 -8.00
CA ASN A 45 -15.72 -1.95 -6.73
C ASN A 45 -14.73 -0.82 -6.92
N THR A 46 -15.21 0.40 -6.71
CA THR A 46 -14.42 1.63 -6.75
C THR A 46 -13.54 1.69 -5.52
N THR A 47 -12.26 1.95 -5.71
CA THR A 47 -11.35 2.17 -4.61
C THR A 47 -11.25 3.65 -4.34
N ASP A 48 -10.75 4.40 -5.32
CA ASP A 48 -10.46 5.81 -5.17
C ASP A 48 -10.79 6.65 -6.39
N VAL A 49 -11.12 7.91 -6.11
CA VAL A 49 -11.26 8.96 -7.11
C VAL A 49 -10.28 10.07 -6.78
N TYR A 50 -9.59 10.56 -7.80
CA TYR A 50 -8.67 11.69 -7.71
C TYR A 50 -9.16 12.79 -8.64
N ALA A 51 -9.02 14.04 -8.22
CA ALA A 51 -9.30 15.18 -9.06
C ALA A 51 -8.49 16.39 -8.61
N PHE A 52 -7.64 16.93 -9.48
CA PHE A 52 -6.83 18.10 -9.13
C PHE A 52 -6.46 18.91 -10.37
N LEU A 53 -6.16 20.19 -10.16
CA LEU A 53 -5.74 21.08 -11.23
C LEU A 53 -4.24 20.88 -11.50
N HIS A 54 -3.85 20.69 -12.75
CA HIS A 54 -2.46 20.68 -13.17
C HIS A 54 -2.23 21.61 -14.38
N SER A 55 -0.99 21.72 -14.85
CA SER A 55 -0.65 22.42 -16.08
C SER A 55 0.14 21.51 -17.02
N GLU A 56 -0.40 21.27 -18.21
CA GLU A 56 0.26 20.52 -19.27
C GLU A 56 0.57 21.46 -20.43
N ASN A 57 1.84 21.51 -20.86
CA ASN A 57 2.31 22.39 -21.95
C ASN A 57 1.89 23.88 -21.79
N GLY A 58 1.86 24.36 -20.55
CA GLY A 58 1.48 25.74 -20.22
C GLY A 58 -0.03 26.01 -20.19
N SER A 59 -0.87 25.00 -20.43
CA SER A 59 -2.33 25.09 -20.31
C SER A 59 -2.81 24.35 -19.07
N LYS A 60 -3.73 24.96 -18.31
CA LYS A 60 -4.36 24.28 -17.19
C LYS A 60 -5.22 23.11 -17.66
N VAL A 61 -5.16 22.01 -16.93
CA VAL A 61 -5.97 20.81 -17.13
C VAL A 61 -6.57 20.36 -15.80
N LEU A 62 -7.78 19.78 -15.84
CA LEU A 62 -8.35 19.06 -14.73
C LEU A 62 -7.94 17.59 -14.87
N GLU A 63 -7.09 17.13 -13.98
CA GLU A 63 -6.71 15.73 -13.88
C GLU A 63 -7.77 14.99 -13.10
N THR A 64 -8.19 13.83 -13.61
CA THR A 64 -9.12 12.94 -12.92
C THR A 64 -8.64 11.50 -13.00
N ALA A 65 -8.90 10.72 -11.96
CA ALA A 65 -8.70 9.28 -12.02
C ALA A 65 -9.76 8.53 -11.22
N LEU A 66 -10.08 7.32 -11.66
CA LEU A 66 -10.88 6.32 -10.97
C LEU A 66 -10.04 5.04 -10.87
N ALA A 67 -9.82 4.56 -9.66
CA ALA A 67 -9.27 3.25 -9.39
C ALA A 67 -10.37 2.26 -8.99
N VAL A 68 -10.22 1.02 -9.42
CA VAL A 68 -11.14 -0.10 -9.19
C VAL A 68 -10.34 -1.38 -8.91
N TYR A 69 -11.04 -2.45 -8.55
CA TYR A 69 -10.44 -3.73 -8.16
C TYR A 69 -9.55 -3.56 -6.93
N PRO A 70 -10.11 -3.61 -5.72
CA PRO A 70 -9.32 -3.46 -4.52
C PRO A 70 -8.39 -4.65 -4.27
N PHE A 71 -7.24 -4.38 -3.68
CA PHE A 71 -6.27 -5.39 -3.23
C PHE A 71 -5.86 -6.36 -4.34
N GLU A 72 -5.50 -5.83 -5.51
CA GLU A 72 -4.97 -6.70 -6.57
C GLU A 72 -3.61 -7.22 -6.19
N GLU A 73 -3.58 -8.50 -5.86
CA GLU A 73 -2.36 -9.25 -5.70
C GLU A 73 -1.56 -9.19 -7.03
N PRO A 74 -0.35 -8.59 -7.05
CA PRO A 74 0.42 -8.42 -8.27
C PRO A 74 0.72 -9.74 -9.02
N GLY A 75 0.86 -10.83 -8.27
CA GLY A 75 1.42 -12.12 -8.72
C GLY A 75 0.46 -13.25 -9.08
N ILE A 76 -0.79 -12.97 -9.44
CA ILE A 76 -1.79 -14.04 -9.64
C ILE A 76 -1.71 -14.76 -10.99
N GLY A 77 -2.13 -16.04 -11.00
CA GLY A 77 -2.29 -16.86 -12.20
C GLY A 77 -3.15 -18.10 -11.94
N PRO A 78 -3.65 -18.79 -12.99
CA PRO A 78 -3.38 -18.57 -14.42
C PRO A 78 -4.22 -17.45 -15.06
N ASN A 79 -5.27 -16.98 -14.38
CA ASN A 79 -6.12 -15.88 -14.82
C ASN A 79 -5.78 -14.61 -14.07
N LYS A 80 -5.67 -13.50 -14.77
CA LYS A 80 -5.28 -12.20 -14.20
C LYS A 80 -6.45 -11.25 -14.07
N TYR A 81 -6.27 -10.24 -13.22
CA TYR A 81 -7.15 -9.07 -13.16
C TYR A 81 -7.15 -8.36 -14.52
N ASN A 82 -8.32 -7.89 -14.95
CA ASN A 82 -8.51 -7.11 -16.16
C ASN A 82 -9.76 -6.26 -15.97
N PHE A 83 -9.85 -5.11 -16.64
CA PHE A 83 -11.12 -4.36 -16.63
C PHE A 83 -12.24 -5.26 -17.15
N ASP A 84 -13.42 -5.22 -16.53
CA ASP A 84 -14.54 -6.06 -16.97
C ASP A 84 -15.31 -5.34 -18.10
N ASP A 85 -15.35 -5.96 -19.28
CA ASP A 85 -16.07 -5.47 -20.47
C ASP A 85 -17.55 -5.16 -20.21
N ASN A 86 -18.11 -5.72 -19.13
CA ASN A 86 -19.52 -5.60 -18.75
C ASN A 86 -19.79 -4.54 -17.67
N VAL A 87 -18.77 -3.87 -17.15
CA VAL A 87 -18.95 -2.68 -16.31
C VAL A 87 -18.95 -1.45 -17.21
N LEU A 88 -19.87 -0.52 -16.94
CA LEU A 88 -19.76 0.85 -17.41
C LEU A 88 -19.07 1.66 -16.31
N TYR A 89 -17.84 2.07 -16.57
CA TYR A 89 -17.05 2.93 -15.68
C TYR A 89 -17.23 4.38 -16.12
N GLU A 90 -17.55 5.28 -15.18
CA GLU A 90 -17.80 6.68 -15.49
C GLU A 90 -17.11 7.62 -14.50
N ILE A 91 -16.43 8.64 -15.03
CA ILE A 91 -16.00 9.81 -14.27
C ILE A 91 -16.94 10.95 -14.62
N HIS A 92 -17.48 11.61 -13.60
CA HIS A 92 -18.47 12.67 -13.74
C HIS A 92 -17.90 14.02 -13.32
N VAL A 93 -18.22 15.07 -14.08
CA VAL A 93 -17.86 16.45 -13.76
C VAL A 93 -19.12 17.31 -13.68
N SER A 94 -19.32 17.95 -12.53
CA SER A 94 -20.38 18.90 -12.23
C SER A 94 -19.86 20.33 -12.32
N THR A 95 -20.56 21.20 -13.04
CA THR A 95 -20.20 22.62 -13.22
C THR A 95 -21.40 23.53 -12.90
N GLY A 96 -21.13 24.78 -12.54
CA GLY A 96 -22.16 25.78 -12.30
C GLY A 96 -23.28 25.31 -11.36
N ALA A 97 -24.54 25.44 -11.79
CA ALA A 97 -25.69 25.03 -10.97
C ALA A 97 -25.78 23.51 -10.71
N ASP A 98 -25.16 22.69 -11.57
CA ASP A 98 -25.19 21.24 -11.39
C ASP A 98 -24.27 20.78 -10.24
N LEU A 99 -23.23 21.56 -9.92
CA LEU A 99 -22.37 21.34 -8.74
C LEU A 99 -23.17 21.35 -7.45
N ALA A 100 -23.93 22.44 -7.21
CA ALA A 100 -24.75 22.57 -6.00
C ALA A 100 -25.87 21.52 -5.94
N ALA A 101 -26.36 21.07 -7.11
CA ALA A 101 -27.40 20.05 -7.19
C ALA A 101 -26.88 18.61 -7.07
N GLY A 102 -25.56 18.37 -7.01
CA GLY A 102 -25.00 17.01 -7.00
C GLY A 102 -25.28 16.24 -8.29
N GLN A 103 -25.38 16.92 -9.43
CA GLN A 103 -25.74 16.36 -10.72
C GLN A 103 -24.55 16.44 -11.69
N PRO A 104 -24.30 15.45 -12.55
CA PRO A 104 -23.24 15.55 -13.53
C PRO A 104 -23.61 16.56 -14.63
N THR A 105 -22.70 17.44 -15.02
CA THR A 105 -22.83 18.20 -16.27
C THR A 105 -22.34 17.36 -17.44
N ILE A 106 -21.19 16.72 -17.25
CA ILE A 106 -20.51 15.87 -18.22
C ILE A 106 -20.17 14.54 -17.55
N SER A 107 -20.37 13.43 -18.25
CA SER A 107 -19.88 12.10 -17.87
C SER A 107 -18.88 11.63 -18.92
N TYR A 108 -17.79 11.01 -18.48
CA TYR A 108 -16.78 10.39 -19.32
C TYR A 108 -16.83 8.88 -19.11
N GLN A 109 -17.30 8.17 -20.12
CA GLN A 109 -17.55 6.74 -20.08
C GLN A 109 -16.35 5.97 -20.62
N PHE A 110 -15.81 5.06 -19.83
CA PHE A 110 -14.81 4.08 -20.25
C PHE A 110 -15.49 2.74 -20.53
N ARG A 111 -15.30 2.23 -21.75
CA ARG A 111 -15.81 0.92 -22.19
C ARG A 111 -14.66 0.07 -22.69
N PHE A 112 -14.53 -1.14 -22.15
CA PHE A 112 -13.43 -2.05 -22.45
C PHE A 112 -13.86 -3.17 -23.40
N THR A 113 -12.90 -3.71 -24.12
CA THR A 113 -13.07 -4.91 -24.94
C THR A 113 -11.82 -5.76 -24.83
N THR A 114 -12.02 -7.00 -24.40
CA THR A 114 -10.96 -7.99 -24.18
C THR A 114 -10.87 -8.95 -25.36
N THR A 115 -9.66 -9.19 -25.85
CA THR A 115 -9.39 -10.17 -26.91
C THR A 115 -8.17 -11.03 -26.60
N PHE A 116 -8.15 -12.23 -27.18
CA PHE A 116 -7.06 -13.19 -27.04
C PHE A 116 -6.46 -13.50 -28.41
N LYS A 117 -5.12 -13.48 -28.52
CA LYS A 117 -4.41 -13.82 -29.77
C LYS A 117 -4.43 -15.32 -30.05
N ASN A 118 -4.37 -16.13 -28.99
CA ASN A 118 -4.48 -17.57 -29.03
C ASN A 118 -5.39 -18.05 -27.89
N GLN A 119 -6.52 -18.65 -28.24
CA GLN A 119 -7.44 -19.28 -27.29
C GLN A 119 -7.21 -20.79 -27.12
N ALA A 120 -6.42 -21.41 -28.00
CA ALA A 120 -6.05 -22.81 -27.94
C ALA A 120 -4.79 -23.02 -27.07
N THR A 121 -4.78 -22.45 -25.88
CA THR A 121 -3.66 -22.52 -24.92
C THR A 121 -4.14 -22.25 -23.49
N ILE A 122 -3.40 -22.75 -22.51
CA ILE A 122 -3.62 -22.40 -21.08
C ILE A 122 -3.02 -21.04 -20.70
N LEU A 123 -2.17 -20.48 -21.57
CA LEU A 123 -1.45 -19.23 -21.33
C LEU A 123 -2.36 -18.03 -21.55
N GLN A 124 -3.21 -17.73 -20.56
CA GLN A 124 -4.27 -16.74 -20.67
C GLN A 124 -3.74 -15.34 -21.03
N SER A 125 -2.70 -14.87 -20.33
CA SER A 125 -2.21 -13.49 -20.47
C SER A 125 -0.97 -13.34 -21.35
N TYR A 126 -0.02 -14.29 -21.32
CA TYR A 126 1.29 -14.14 -21.97
C TYR A 126 1.73 -15.41 -22.69
N LEU A 127 2.03 -15.32 -24.00
CA LEU A 127 2.63 -16.40 -24.80
C LEU A 127 4.17 -16.41 -24.75
N GLY A 128 4.77 -15.37 -24.17
CA GLY A 128 6.21 -15.20 -24.03
C GLY A 128 6.53 -13.91 -23.27
N VAL A 129 7.78 -13.45 -23.36
CA VAL A 129 8.20 -12.15 -22.78
C VAL A 129 7.73 -11.02 -23.69
N ILE A 130 6.89 -10.14 -23.15
CA ILE A 130 6.42 -8.94 -23.84
C ILE A 130 7.60 -7.96 -23.95
N GLN A 131 7.79 -7.41 -25.14
CA GLN A 131 8.75 -6.35 -25.43
C GLN A 131 8.04 -5.02 -25.66
N ASN A 132 6.86 -5.06 -26.29
CA ASN A 132 6.02 -3.91 -26.55
C ASN A 132 4.55 -4.25 -26.29
N VAL A 133 3.76 -3.25 -25.91
CA VAL A 133 2.32 -3.43 -25.71
C VAL A 133 1.68 -3.90 -27.01
N ASP A 134 0.78 -4.88 -26.91
CA ASP A 134 0.10 -5.54 -28.02
C ASP A 134 1.04 -6.31 -28.98
N ASP A 135 2.23 -6.73 -28.54
CA ASP A 135 3.06 -7.64 -29.33
C ASP A 135 2.55 -9.09 -29.31
N ALA A 136 3.12 -9.96 -30.17
CA ALA A 136 2.68 -11.35 -30.30
C ALA A 136 2.75 -12.18 -29.00
N ASN A 137 3.54 -11.75 -28.01
CA ASN A 137 3.69 -12.41 -26.72
C ASN A 137 2.63 -11.96 -25.70
N GLN A 138 1.94 -10.85 -25.91
CA GLN A 138 0.79 -10.43 -25.11
C GLN A 138 -0.48 -11.13 -25.60
N ASN A 139 -0.88 -12.23 -24.94
CA ASN A 139 -2.06 -13.00 -25.36
C ASN A 139 -3.35 -12.24 -25.08
N LEU A 140 -3.56 -11.83 -23.82
CA LEU A 140 -4.71 -11.03 -23.39
C LEU A 140 -4.42 -9.57 -23.69
N THR A 141 -5.25 -8.96 -24.53
CA THR A 141 -5.17 -7.55 -24.87
C THR A 141 -6.52 -6.90 -24.61
N GLN A 142 -6.50 -5.72 -23.99
CA GLN A 142 -7.71 -4.91 -23.83
C GLN A 142 -7.53 -3.56 -24.52
N ARG A 143 -8.60 -3.12 -25.17
CA ARG A 143 -8.75 -1.75 -25.66
C ARG A 143 -9.86 -1.07 -24.89
N TYR A 144 -9.78 0.25 -24.77
CA TYR A 144 -10.85 1.05 -24.20
C TYR A 144 -11.26 2.18 -25.13
N THR A 145 -12.51 2.62 -25.00
CA THR A 145 -13.03 3.82 -25.66
C THR A 145 -13.49 4.81 -24.60
N VAL A 146 -13.15 6.09 -24.78
CA VAL A 146 -13.61 7.19 -23.93
C VAL A 146 -14.69 7.97 -24.65
N THR A 147 -15.88 8.05 -24.04
CA THR A 147 -17.03 8.76 -24.59
C THR A 147 -17.47 9.88 -23.66
N LYS A 148 -17.53 11.11 -24.17
CA LYS A 148 -18.07 12.27 -23.47
C LYS A 148 -19.58 12.31 -23.64
N VAL A 149 -20.32 12.38 -22.53
CA VAL A 149 -21.78 12.51 -22.50
C VAL A 149 -22.17 13.80 -21.79
N VAL A 150 -22.82 14.72 -22.50
CA VAL A 150 -23.31 15.98 -21.94
C VAL A 150 -24.77 15.79 -21.51
N ARG A 151 -25.04 15.86 -20.20
CA ARG A 151 -26.35 15.49 -19.62
C ARG A 151 -27.49 16.34 -20.17
N LYS A 152 -27.33 17.67 -20.21
CA LYS A 152 -28.43 18.60 -20.56
C LYS A 152 -28.91 18.45 -22.01
N THR A 153 -28.01 18.14 -22.93
CA THR A 153 -28.32 17.96 -24.35
C THR A 153 -28.49 16.49 -24.73
N ASN A 154 -28.18 15.57 -23.81
CA ASN A 154 -28.07 14.12 -24.06
C ASN A 154 -27.17 13.80 -25.25
N THR A 155 -26.12 14.60 -25.46
CA THR A 155 -25.18 14.43 -26.59
C THR A 155 -24.05 13.53 -26.16
N SER A 156 -23.77 12.51 -26.98
CA SER A 156 -22.64 11.59 -26.80
C SER A 156 -21.61 11.79 -27.90
N THR A 157 -20.33 11.90 -27.53
CA THR A 157 -19.21 12.10 -28.46
C THR A 157 -18.06 11.17 -28.07
N VAL A 158 -17.66 10.29 -28.99
CA VAL A 158 -16.46 9.48 -28.80
C VAL A 158 -15.24 10.39 -28.92
N LEU A 159 -14.45 10.48 -27.84
CA LEU A 159 -13.22 11.27 -27.82
C LEU A 159 -12.07 10.49 -28.49
N GLY A 160 -12.04 9.17 -28.29
CA GLY A 160 -11.08 8.26 -28.91
C GLY A 160 -10.95 6.95 -28.14
N SER A 161 -9.90 6.20 -28.44
CA SER A 161 -9.63 4.89 -27.85
C SER A 161 -8.16 4.76 -27.45
N GLY A 162 -7.89 3.85 -26.52
CA GLY A 162 -6.53 3.47 -26.11
C GLY A 162 -6.39 1.97 -25.90
N VAL A 163 -5.17 1.55 -25.54
CA VAL A 163 -4.81 0.16 -25.25
C VAL A 163 -4.41 0.07 -23.78
N VAL A 164 -4.83 -1.00 -23.10
CA VAL A 164 -4.43 -1.30 -21.73
C VAL A 164 -3.08 -2.00 -21.76
N PRO A 165 -2.05 -1.54 -21.01
CA PRO A 165 -0.77 -2.23 -20.95
C PRO A 165 -0.94 -3.58 -20.25
N PRO A 166 -0.01 -4.53 -20.44
CA PRO A 166 -0.07 -5.79 -19.70
C PRO A 166 0.10 -5.55 -18.19
N ASN A 167 -0.51 -6.38 -17.34
CA ASN A 167 -0.28 -6.33 -15.89
C ASN A 167 1.15 -6.68 -15.53
N ASN A 168 1.66 -6.18 -14.42
CA ASN A 168 3.03 -6.45 -14.04
C ASN A 168 3.22 -7.82 -13.37
N GLN A 169 3.72 -8.80 -14.14
CA GLN A 169 3.98 -10.16 -13.66
C GLN A 169 5.41 -10.40 -13.18
N GLY A 170 6.36 -9.56 -13.59
CA GLY A 170 7.79 -9.88 -13.53
C GLY A 170 8.35 -10.29 -14.90
N ILE A 171 8.88 -11.52 -15.04
CA ILE A 171 9.61 -11.97 -16.25
C ILE A 171 8.85 -11.74 -17.56
N ALA A 172 7.53 -11.95 -17.58
CA ALA A 172 6.72 -11.77 -18.79
C ALA A 172 6.55 -10.29 -19.18
N THR A 173 6.71 -9.38 -18.23
CA THR A 173 6.51 -7.93 -18.38
C THR A 173 7.68 -7.16 -17.78
N PRO A 174 8.91 -7.41 -18.23
CA PRO A 174 10.08 -7.01 -17.47
C PRO A 174 10.32 -5.49 -17.47
N ARG A 175 9.69 -4.75 -18.40
CA ARG A 175 9.95 -3.33 -18.65
C ARG A 175 9.26 -2.36 -17.68
N TYR A 176 8.45 -2.87 -16.75
CA TYR A 176 8.06 -2.12 -15.55
C TYR A 176 9.20 -2.02 -14.52
N GLU A 177 10.17 -2.92 -14.58
CA GLU A 177 11.12 -3.15 -13.51
C GLU A 177 12.46 -2.46 -13.73
N VAL A 178 13.15 -2.16 -12.63
CA VAL A 178 14.54 -1.69 -12.70
C VAL A 178 15.40 -2.72 -13.44
N GLY A 179 16.08 -2.28 -14.50
CA GLY A 179 17.00 -3.13 -15.27
C GLY A 179 16.33 -4.10 -16.25
N ASP A 180 15.01 -4.06 -16.43
CA ASP A 180 14.26 -4.77 -17.47
C ASP A 180 14.48 -6.30 -17.46
N LYS A 181 14.57 -6.90 -16.26
CA LYS A 181 14.73 -8.37 -16.09
C LYS A 181 13.49 -9.09 -15.55
N GLY A 182 12.54 -8.35 -14.98
CA GLY A 182 11.34 -8.93 -14.38
C GLY A 182 11.54 -9.58 -12.99
N GLU A 183 12.74 -9.48 -12.41
CA GLU A 183 13.09 -10.05 -11.11
C GLU A 183 13.32 -8.98 -10.02
N ASN A 184 13.42 -7.71 -10.42
CA ASN A 184 13.69 -6.61 -9.51
C ASN A 184 12.40 -5.94 -9.06
N ALA A 185 12.49 -4.90 -8.23
CA ALA A 185 11.35 -4.07 -7.89
C ALA A 185 10.93 -3.16 -9.06
N ALA A 186 9.66 -2.73 -8.99
CA ALA A 186 9.06 -1.83 -9.95
C ALA A 186 9.85 -0.52 -9.99
N ARG A 187 9.89 0.14 -11.15
CA ARG A 187 10.54 1.44 -11.27
C ARG A 187 9.83 2.46 -10.37
N PRO A 188 10.57 3.26 -9.58
CA PRO A 188 9.96 4.34 -8.82
C PRO A 188 9.31 5.35 -9.77
N GLY A 189 8.28 6.05 -9.31
CA GLY A 189 7.65 7.12 -10.05
C GLY A 189 8.62 8.24 -10.43
N VAL A 190 8.31 8.93 -11.52
CA VAL A 190 9.20 9.87 -12.20
C VAL A 190 8.60 11.27 -12.33
N SER A 191 9.46 12.26 -12.60
CA SER A 191 9.11 13.67 -12.78
C SER A 191 9.04 14.14 -14.24
N SER A 192 9.28 13.26 -15.22
CA SER A 192 9.22 13.62 -16.63
C SER A 192 8.62 12.50 -17.48
N PRO A 193 7.85 12.81 -18.54
CA PRO A 193 7.23 11.78 -19.37
C PRO A 193 8.25 10.86 -20.05
N ALA A 194 9.44 11.39 -20.37
CA ALA A 194 10.52 10.62 -21.01
C ALA A 194 11.13 9.54 -20.11
N ALA A 195 10.92 9.63 -18.79
CA ALA A 195 11.44 8.68 -17.81
C ALA A 195 10.42 7.59 -17.43
N LEU A 196 9.17 7.66 -17.93
CA LEU A 196 8.15 6.67 -17.67
C LEU A 196 8.62 5.27 -18.12
N ASP A 197 8.13 4.24 -17.44
CA ASP A 197 8.33 2.87 -17.90
C ASP A 197 7.77 2.68 -19.32
N ALA A 198 8.31 1.69 -20.04
CA ALA A 198 8.02 1.54 -21.46
C ALA A 198 6.54 1.22 -21.75
N TYR A 199 5.88 0.46 -20.87
CA TYR A 199 4.49 0.05 -21.10
C TYR A 199 3.51 1.17 -20.83
N THR A 200 3.75 1.95 -19.76
CA THR A 200 3.00 3.18 -19.49
C THR A 200 3.16 4.18 -20.63
N ALA A 201 4.39 4.48 -21.04
CA ALA A 201 4.64 5.46 -22.08
C ALA A 201 3.96 5.10 -23.41
N GLN A 202 3.88 3.81 -23.74
CA GLN A 202 3.22 3.30 -24.96
C GLN A 202 1.68 3.38 -24.92
N THR A 203 1.07 3.56 -23.73
CA THR A 203 -0.39 3.40 -23.54
C THR A 203 -1.12 4.66 -23.10
N ILE A 204 -0.41 5.77 -22.95
CA ILE A 204 -1.04 7.10 -22.83
C ILE A 204 -1.63 7.47 -24.20
N ALA A 205 -2.95 7.54 -24.27
CA ALA A 205 -3.68 7.85 -25.50
C ALA A 205 -3.98 9.35 -25.58
N SER A 206 -3.56 10.00 -26.67
CA SER A 206 -4.08 11.31 -27.06
C SER A 206 -5.45 11.15 -27.71
N LEU A 207 -6.43 11.91 -27.23
CA LEU A 207 -7.80 11.87 -27.70
C LEU A 207 -8.18 13.20 -28.39
N THR A 208 -9.31 13.19 -29.09
CA THR A 208 -9.84 14.38 -29.77
C THR A 208 -10.14 15.48 -28.77
N GLY A 209 -9.86 16.73 -29.12
CA GLY A 209 -10.14 17.89 -28.26
C GLY A 209 -9.06 18.19 -27.22
N GLY A 210 -7.88 17.56 -27.33
CA GLY A 210 -6.75 17.81 -26.42
C GLY A 210 -6.79 16.98 -25.14
N TYR A 211 -7.77 16.08 -25.00
CA TYR A 211 -7.83 15.14 -23.89
C TYR A 211 -6.70 14.11 -23.97
N ARG A 212 -6.31 13.58 -22.81
CA ARG A 212 -5.44 12.39 -22.71
C ARG A 212 -6.04 11.38 -21.76
N ALA A 213 -5.86 10.10 -22.07
CA ALA A 213 -6.36 9.02 -21.23
C ALA A 213 -5.30 7.93 -21.02
N PHE A 214 -5.41 7.25 -19.89
CA PHE A 214 -4.69 6.03 -19.57
C PHE A 214 -5.64 5.08 -18.86
N ALA A 215 -5.54 3.79 -19.12
CA ALA A 215 -6.21 2.76 -18.32
C ALA A 215 -5.27 1.56 -18.19
N GLY A 216 -4.99 1.12 -16.96
CA GLY A 216 -4.12 -0.02 -16.69
C GLY A 216 -3.84 -0.24 -15.22
N GLN A 217 -3.15 -1.35 -14.92
CA GLN A 217 -2.74 -1.67 -13.57
C GLN A 217 -1.74 -0.61 -13.05
N ARG A 218 -1.97 -0.17 -11.82
CA ARG A 218 -1.14 0.76 -11.06
C ARG A 218 -0.95 0.24 -9.66
N GLU A 219 0.06 0.76 -9.00
CA GLU A 219 0.20 0.57 -7.57
C GLU A 219 -0.92 1.32 -6.83
N ASP A 220 -1.33 0.77 -5.69
CA ASP A 220 -2.38 1.34 -4.84
C ASP A 220 -1.83 2.50 -4.02
N GLY A 221 -2.07 3.72 -4.50
CA GLY A 221 -1.60 4.96 -3.88
C GLY A 221 -2.42 5.44 -2.69
N PHE A 222 -3.36 4.66 -2.16
CA PHE A 222 -3.95 4.96 -0.86
C PHE A 222 -3.08 4.32 0.22
N TYR A 223 -2.82 5.04 1.30
CA TYR A 223 -2.05 4.49 2.42
C TYR A 223 -2.71 4.85 3.76
N ALA A 224 -2.87 3.84 4.61
CA ALA A 224 -3.32 4.00 5.99
C ALA A 224 -3.24 2.69 6.76
N ASP A 225 -3.27 2.77 8.09
CA ASP A 225 -3.50 1.60 8.95
C ASP A 225 -5.00 1.29 9.07
N VAL A 226 -5.62 0.95 7.94
CA VAL A 226 -7.04 0.61 7.82
C VAL A 226 -7.41 -0.54 8.75
N GLN A 227 -6.52 -1.52 8.91
CA GLN A 227 -6.73 -2.62 9.84
C GLN A 227 -6.95 -2.12 11.28
N ALA A 228 -6.10 -1.22 11.77
CA ALA A 228 -6.26 -0.67 13.11
C ALA A 228 -7.46 0.27 13.25
N VAL A 229 -7.80 1.01 12.18
CA VAL A 229 -9.01 1.86 12.15
C VAL A 229 -10.26 1.03 12.43
N PHE A 230 -10.43 -0.08 11.73
CA PHE A 230 -11.63 -0.93 11.87
C PHE A 230 -11.50 -2.02 12.93
N ASP A 231 -10.31 -2.25 13.48
CA ASP A 231 -10.13 -2.97 14.75
C ASP A 231 -10.32 -2.02 15.93
N LEU A 232 -11.54 -1.46 16.05
CA LEU A 232 -11.97 -0.60 17.15
C LEU A 232 -11.07 0.63 17.38
N LEU A 233 -10.57 1.26 16.31
CA LEU A 233 -9.67 2.42 16.39
C LEU A 233 -8.46 2.16 17.31
N GLN A 234 -7.99 0.91 17.39
CA GLN A 234 -6.85 0.50 18.21
C GLN A 234 -5.54 0.72 17.44
N PHE A 235 -5.23 1.98 17.18
CA PHE A 235 -4.02 2.37 16.45
C PHE A 235 -2.75 1.78 17.08
N ARG A 236 -1.85 1.30 16.22
CA ARG A 236 -0.58 0.70 16.64
C ARG A 236 0.31 1.78 17.26
N THR A 237 1.01 1.45 18.34
CA THR A 237 1.89 2.39 19.05
C THR A 237 3.37 2.03 18.86
N GLY A 238 4.25 3.02 18.88
CA GLY A 238 5.70 2.82 18.76
C GLY A 238 6.21 2.94 17.32
N LYS A 239 7.29 2.22 16.99
CA LYS A 239 7.99 2.33 15.68
C LYS A 239 7.40 1.45 14.57
N THR A 240 6.36 0.67 14.86
CA THR A 240 5.74 -0.23 13.88
C THR A 240 4.76 0.56 13.02
N THR A 241 5.14 0.82 11.77
CA THR A 241 4.25 1.37 10.74
C THR A 241 3.68 0.22 9.93
N PHE A 242 2.40 0.29 9.55
CA PHE A 242 1.75 -0.74 8.74
C PHE A 242 0.74 -0.07 7.83
N ASP A 243 1.09 -0.01 6.56
CA ASP A 243 0.21 0.47 5.51
C ASP A 243 -0.61 -0.71 4.98
N SER A 244 -1.94 -0.67 5.12
CA SER A 244 -2.79 -1.80 4.75
C SER A 244 -2.87 -2.06 3.25
N GLN A 245 -2.40 -1.12 2.44
CA GLN A 245 -2.42 -1.15 0.97
C GLN A 245 -1.06 -1.45 0.36
N ALA A 246 0.02 -1.28 1.12
CA ALA A 246 1.37 -1.52 0.63
C ALA A 246 1.51 -2.91 -0.02
N GLY A 247 2.16 -2.94 -1.19
CA GLY A 247 2.37 -4.14 -1.99
C GLY A 247 1.19 -4.56 -2.88
N PHE A 248 0.02 -3.91 -2.78
CA PHE A 248 -1.11 -4.19 -3.66
C PHE A 248 -1.15 -3.27 -4.89
N ASN A 249 -1.75 -3.78 -5.96
CA ASN A 249 -2.09 -3.01 -7.14
C ASN A 249 -3.60 -2.72 -7.19
N VAL A 250 -3.97 -1.85 -8.11
CA VAL A 250 -5.35 -1.54 -8.53
C VAL A 250 -5.39 -1.33 -10.04
N HIS A 251 -6.58 -1.39 -10.65
CA HIS A 251 -6.77 -0.94 -12.02
C HIS A 251 -7.23 0.52 -12.04
N THR A 252 -6.46 1.40 -12.68
CA THR A 252 -6.70 2.84 -12.69
C THR A 252 -7.04 3.34 -14.10
N MET A 253 -8.11 4.12 -14.20
CA MET A 253 -8.46 4.92 -15.36
C MET A 253 -8.17 6.39 -15.05
N ALA A 254 -7.29 7.02 -15.81
CA ALA A 254 -6.96 8.44 -15.68
C ALA A 254 -7.42 9.19 -16.94
N LEU A 255 -7.91 10.41 -16.75
CA LEU A 255 -8.37 11.31 -17.80
C LEU A 255 -7.92 12.75 -17.49
N GLU A 256 -7.14 13.30 -18.40
CA GLU A 256 -6.74 14.71 -18.42
C GLU A 256 -7.77 15.49 -19.25
N ILE A 257 -8.44 16.46 -18.63
CA ILE A 257 -9.52 17.24 -19.22
C ILE A 257 -9.04 18.69 -19.45
N PRO A 258 -8.95 19.15 -20.71
CA PRO A 258 -8.65 20.54 -21.00
C PRO A 258 -9.69 21.49 -20.40
N LEU A 259 -9.27 22.56 -19.73
CA LEU A 259 -10.21 23.49 -19.09
C LEU A 259 -11.15 24.20 -20.08
N SER A 260 -10.76 24.32 -21.36
CA SER A 260 -11.63 24.83 -22.43
C SER A 260 -12.91 24.00 -22.58
N GLU A 261 -12.89 22.72 -22.22
CA GLU A 261 -14.03 21.82 -22.29
C GLU A 261 -14.99 21.97 -21.10
N LEU A 262 -14.56 22.70 -20.06
CA LEU A 262 -15.33 22.99 -18.85
C LEU A 262 -15.92 24.41 -18.84
N GLY A 263 -15.63 25.21 -19.87
CA GLY A 263 -16.22 26.52 -20.13
C GLY A 263 -15.48 27.71 -19.52
N SER A 264 -14.96 27.61 -18.29
CA SER A 264 -14.20 28.70 -17.63
C SER A 264 -13.28 28.15 -16.54
N ASP A 265 -12.18 28.85 -16.26
CA ASP A 265 -11.35 28.58 -15.08
C ASP A 265 -11.80 29.36 -13.84
N GLN A 266 -12.69 30.36 -14.01
CA GLN A 266 -13.29 31.13 -12.91
C GLN A 266 -14.50 30.40 -12.32
N GLN A 267 -14.30 29.15 -11.90
CA GLN A 267 -15.35 28.35 -11.26
C GLN A 267 -14.77 27.24 -10.37
N ILE A 268 -15.64 26.66 -9.56
CA ILE A 268 -15.41 25.39 -8.87
C ILE A 268 -16.15 24.30 -9.66
N VAL A 269 -15.52 23.14 -9.81
CA VAL A 269 -16.15 21.94 -10.37
C VAL A 269 -16.20 20.84 -9.32
N GLY A 270 -17.08 19.87 -9.52
CA GLY A 270 -17.22 18.70 -8.63
C GLY A 270 -16.96 17.44 -9.42
N VAL A 271 -16.18 16.51 -8.86
CA VAL A 271 -15.85 15.24 -9.49
C VAL A 271 -16.28 14.07 -8.60
N TYR A 272 -16.92 13.08 -9.21
CA TYR A 272 -17.20 11.78 -8.60
C TYR A 272 -17.17 10.73 -9.70
N ALA A 273 -17.12 9.46 -9.32
CA ALA A 273 -17.11 8.36 -10.26
C ALA A 273 -18.16 7.32 -9.91
N THR A 274 -18.59 6.56 -10.92
CA THR A 274 -19.54 5.46 -10.75
C THR A 274 -19.12 4.23 -11.54
N THR A 275 -19.61 3.09 -11.08
CA THR A 275 -19.59 1.83 -11.80
C THR A 275 -21.02 1.33 -11.94
N SER A 276 -21.35 0.84 -13.14
CA SER A 276 -22.70 0.38 -13.47
C SER A 276 -22.69 -0.97 -14.16
N ARG A 277 -23.72 -1.77 -13.87
CA ARG A 277 -23.99 -3.07 -14.49
C ARG A 277 -25.29 -3.04 -15.27
N GLN A 278 -25.43 -3.86 -16.30
CA GLN A 278 -26.74 -4.09 -16.90
C GLN A 278 -27.69 -4.74 -15.89
N SER A 279 -28.97 -4.33 -15.91
CA SER A 279 -29.93 -4.73 -14.89
C SER A 279 -30.32 -6.22 -14.89
N THR A 280 -29.93 -6.96 -15.92
CA THR A 280 -30.29 -8.37 -16.07
C THR A 280 -29.11 -9.20 -16.57
N THR A 281 -28.79 -10.25 -15.82
CA THR A 281 -27.79 -11.26 -16.15
C THR A 281 -28.47 -12.61 -16.23
N VAL A 282 -28.36 -13.29 -17.38
CA VAL A 282 -28.88 -14.65 -17.57
C VAL A 282 -27.70 -15.61 -17.67
N LEU A 283 -27.63 -16.54 -16.71
CA LEU A 283 -26.68 -17.65 -16.71
C LEU A 283 -27.34 -18.86 -17.37
N THR A 284 -26.56 -19.62 -18.14
CA THR A 284 -27.01 -20.85 -18.80
C THR A 284 -26.13 -22.02 -18.37
N ASP A 285 -26.68 -23.22 -18.22
CA ASP A 285 -25.96 -24.45 -17.88
C ASP A 285 -26.02 -25.51 -19.00
N GLY A 286 -25.03 -26.42 -19.02
CA GLY A 286 -24.90 -27.49 -20.00
C GLY A 286 -23.78 -27.31 -21.02
N THR A 287 -23.60 -28.31 -21.89
CA THR A 287 -22.49 -28.37 -22.87
C THR A 287 -22.55 -27.30 -23.95
N ASN A 288 -23.69 -26.61 -24.08
CA ASN A 288 -23.91 -25.51 -25.03
C ASN A 288 -24.03 -24.15 -24.33
N SER A 289 -23.70 -24.06 -23.03
CA SER A 289 -23.67 -22.79 -22.33
C SER A 289 -22.70 -21.82 -22.98
N ALA A 290 -23.17 -20.59 -23.19
CA ALA A 290 -22.34 -19.47 -23.58
C ALA A 290 -21.95 -18.64 -22.35
N ALA A 291 -21.11 -17.62 -22.57
CA ALA A 291 -20.91 -16.57 -21.59
C ALA A 291 -22.25 -15.95 -21.13
N PRO A 292 -22.35 -15.40 -19.91
CA PRO A 292 -23.56 -14.77 -19.41
C PRO A 292 -24.17 -13.79 -20.43
N THR A 293 -25.47 -13.87 -20.66
CA THR A 293 -26.17 -12.89 -21.51
C THR A 293 -26.62 -11.73 -20.65
N LEU A 294 -26.19 -10.52 -21.02
CA LEU A 294 -26.48 -9.30 -20.27
C LEU A 294 -27.44 -8.40 -21.06
N SER A 295 -28.41 -7.81 -20.37
CA SER A 295 -29.44 -6.98 -21.02
C SER A 295 -30.08 -5.97 -20.07
N GLY A 296 -30.87 -5.06 -20.66
CA GLY A 296 -31.52 -3.98 -19.93
C GLY A 296 -30.63 -2.74 -19.73
N PRO A 297 -31.16 -1.68 -19.09
CA PRO A 297 -30.40 -0.46 -18.83
C PRO A 297 -29.26 -0.70 -17.83
N PHE A 298 -28.21 0.10 -17.95
CA PHE A 298 -27.19 0.20 -16.90
C PHE A 298 -27.80 0.75 -15.60
N ARG A 299 -27.36 0.18 -14.49
CA ARG A 299 -27.72 0.57 -13.12
C ARG A 299 -26.43 0.75 -12.33
N GLN A 300 -26.32 1.89 -11.67
CA GLN A 300 -25.23 2.17 -10.75
C GLN A 300 -25.21 1.13 -9.63
N VAL A 301 -24.04 0.53 -9.42
CA VAL A 301 -23.80 -0.46 -8.35
C VAL A 301 -22.75 0.03 -7.37
N GLY A 302 -21.85 0.91 -7.81
CA GLY A 302 -20.85 1.59 -6.98
C GLY A 302 -20.74 3.06 -7.34
N ARG A 303 -20.33 3.87 -6.37
CA ARG A 303 -19.89 5.25 -6.58
C ARG A 303 -18.86 5.66 -5.54
N GLN A 304 -18.01 6.60 -5.92
CA GLN A 304 -17.03 7.21 -5.03
C GLN A 304 -16.88 8.70 -5.36
N GLY A 305 -16.79 9.52 -4.32
CA GLY A 305 -16.52 10.96 -4.41
C GLY A 305 -15.42 11.32 -3.43
N ASN A 306 -15.77 11.94 -2.30
CA ASN A 306 -14.80 12.22 -1.24
C ASN A 306 -14.38 10.92 -0.55
N PRO A 307 -13.08 10.80 -0.24
CA PRO A 307 -12.56 9.66 0.50
C PRO A 307 -13.23 9.56 1.88
N LEU A 308 -13.34 8.34 2.39
CA LEU A 308 -13.80 8.01 3.75
C LEU A 308 -15.26 8.39 4.09
N PHE A 309 -16.03 9.01 3.20
CA PHE A 309 -17.41 9.40 3.53
C PHE A 309 -18.32 8.19 3.71
N ASN A 310 -18.45 7.36 2.66
CA ASN A 310 -19.27 6.15 2.73
C ASN A 310 -18.66 5.15 3.71
N GLU A 311 -17.35 4.94 3.63
CA GLU A 311 -16.58 4.04 4.47
C GLU A 311 -16.72 4.37 5.97
N GLY A 312 -16.43 5.61 6.36
CA GLY A 312 -16.27 6.00 7.77
C GLY A 312 -17.48 6.68 8.42
N LEU A 313 -18.37 7.31 7.64
CA LEU A 313 -19.50 8.07 8.20
C LEU A 313 -20.87 7.43 7.94
N VAL A 314 -21.09 6.84 6.77
CA VAL A 314 -22.40 6.27 6.41
C VAL A 314 -22.61 4.94 7.15
N ALA A 315 -23.72 4.84 7.89
CA ALA A 315 -24.03 3.62 8.63
C ALA A 315 -24.35 2.45 7.70
N ILE A 316 -24.07 1.23 8.17
CA ILE A 316 -24.18 -0.02 7.40
C ILE A 316 -25.52 -0.20 6.68
N GLN A 317 -26.63 0.18 7.31
CA GLN A 317 -27.97 0.08 6.74
C GLN A 317 -28.16 0.90 5.44
N ASP A 318 -27.36 1.95 5.26
CA ASP A 318 -27.49 2.93 4.19
C ASP A 318 -26.32 2.87 3.19
N LYS A 319 -25.22 2.13 3.47
CA LYS A 319 -24.03 2.03 2.60
C LYS A 319 -24.33 1.53 1.18
N ASP A 320 -25.19 0.53 1.05
CA ASP A 320 -25.58 0.00 -0.26
C ASP A 320 -26.53 0.97 -1.00
N LEU A 321 -27.40 1.68 -0.26
CA LEU A 321 -28.26 2.71 -0.84
C LEU A 321 -27.43 3.90 -1.33
N TYR A 322 -26.42 4.29 -0.56
CA TYR A 322 -25.43 5.28 -0.95
C TYR A 322 -24.80 4.92 -2.29
N SER A 323 -24.27 3.71 -2.41
CA SER A 323 -23.56 3.23 -3.61
C SER A 323 -24.44 3.20 -4.87
N ARG A 324 -25.77 3.21 -4.72
CA ARG A 324 -26.76 3.10 -5.81
C ARG A 324 -27.53 4.39 -6.11
N THR A 325 -27.24 5.46 -5.38
CA THR A 325 -27.87 6.77 -5.57
C THR A 325 -26.85 7.79 -6.07
N GLN A 326 -27.33 8.84 -6.73
CA GLN A 326 -26.48 9.93 -7.21
C GLN A 326 -26.23 10.95 -6.10
N PRO A 327 -25.13 11.73 -6.16
CA PRO A 327 -24.84 12.75 -5.15
C PRO A 327 -25.97 13.78 -4.92
N SER A 328 -26.84 13.99 -5.91
CA SER A 328 -28.04 14.82 -5.75
C SER A 328 -29.03 14.37 -4.68
N ALA A 329 -28.97 13.12 -4.22
CA ALA A 329 -29.78 12.61 -3.13
C ALA A 329 -29.10 12.78 -1.75
N ASP A 330 -27.83 13.20 -1.70
CA ASP A 330 -27.04 13.16 -0.47
C ASP A 330 -27.58 14.08 0.62
N ALA A 331 -28.06 15.26 0.25
CA ALA A 331 -28.63 16.22 1.19
C ALA A 331 -29.85 15.64 1.94
N SER A 332 -30.69 14.84 1.26
CA SER A 332 -31.88 14.26 1.87
C SER A 332 -31.62 12.94 2.58
N LEU A 333 -30.71 12.11 2.05
CA LEU A 333 -30.49 10.75 2.54
C LEU A 333 -29.33 10.63 3.54
N PHE A 334 -28.21 11.31 3.28
CA PHE A 334 -26.93 11.03 3.93
C PHE A 334 -26.33 12.20 4.70
N GLN A 335 -26.82 13.44 4.52
CA GLN A 335 -26.34 14.62 5.28
C GLN A 335 -26.35 14.39 6.80
N LYS A 336 -27.29 13.59 7.31
CA LYS A 336 -27.37 13.21 8.72
C LYS A 336 -26.05 12.60 9.25
N TYR A 337 -25.33 11.85 8.42
CA TYR A 337 -24.05 11.22 8.77
C TYR A 337 -22.89 12.21 8.85
N ALA A 338 -22.90 13.26 8.03
CA ALA A 338 -21.92 14.35 8.14
C ALA A 338 -22.25 15.30 9.29
N SER A 339 -23.53 15.61 9.51
CA SER A 339 -23.97 16.58 10.52
C SER A 339 -23.86 16.08 11.96
N THR A 340 -24.04 14.77 12.16
CA THR A 340 -23.96 14.09 13.46
C THR A 340 -23.17 12.79 13.28
N PRO A 341 -21.86 12.86 13.05
CA PRO A 341 -21.04 11.69 12.72
C PRO A 341 -20.87 10.78 13.93
N GLU A 342 -21.30 9.53 13.80
CA GLU A 342 -21.07 8.50 14.83
C GLU A 342 -19.57 8.34 15.13
N LEU A 343 -18.72 8.46 14.10
CA LEU A 343 -17.27 8.39 14.24
C LEU A 343 -16.71 9.42 15.23
N ALA A 344 -17.26 10.64 15.30
CA ALA A 344 -16.81 11.63 16.28
C ALA A 344 -17.07 11.16 17.73
N LYS A 345 -18.24 10.56 17.95
CA LYS A 345 -18.60 9.98 19.26
C LYS A 345 -17.73 8.77 19.61
N LEU A 346 -17.43 7.92 18.63
CA LEU A 346 -16.55 6.76 18.81
C LEU A 346 -15.12 7.21 19.14
N ILE A 347 -14.58 8.21 18.44
CA ILE A 347 -13.27 8.81 18.72
C ILE A 347 -13.23 9.38 20.15
N ASN A 348 -14.24 10.15 20.57
CA ASN A 348 -14.34 10.67 21.94
C ASN A 348 -14.35 9.55 22.99
N THR A 349 -15.07 8.46 22.71
CA THR A 349 -15.30 7.38 23.67
C THR A 349 -14.10 6.43 23.77
N ILE A 350 -13.56 6.02 22.63
CA ILE A 350 -12.55 4.96 22.52
C ILE A 350 -11.14 5.54 22.58
N VAL A 351 -10.88 6.59 21.78
CA VAL A 351 -9.54 7.16 21.61
C VAL A 351 -9.24 8.15 22.74
N PHE A 352 -10.02 9.23 22.85
CA PHE A 352 -9.72 10.31 23.80
C PHE A 352 -10.26 10.10 25.21
N LYS A 353 -11.26 9.22 25.38
CA LYS A 353 -12.01 9.03 26.63
C LYS A 353 -12.49 10.36 27.25
N SER A 354 -12.81 11.32 26.38
CA SER A 354 -13.20 12.69 26.71
C SER A 354 -13.87 13.35 25.49
N THR A 355 -14.62 14.43 25.73
CA THR A 355 -15.31 15.15 24.65
C THR A 355 -14.36 16.12 23.95
N VAL A 356 -13.70 15.65 22.89
CA VAL A 356 -12.74 16.42 22.08
C VAL A 356 -13.36 16.81 20.74
N ALA A 357 -13.87 15.83 20.00
CA ALA A 357 -14.51 16.00 18.70
C ALA A 357 -15.96 16.51 18.89
N PRO A 358 -16.38 17.57 18.19
CA PRO A 358 -17.77 17.99 18.21
C PRO A 358 -18.66 16.93 17.53
N GLU A 359 -19.67 16.43 18.25
CA GLU A 359 -20.50 15.29 17.81
C GLU A 359 -21.75 15.70 17.02
N THR A 360 -22.16 16.96 17.06
CA THR A 360 -23.42 17.44 16.45
C THR A 360 -23.24 18.80 15.78
N ASN A 361 -24.21 19.17 14.92
CA ASN A 361 -24.24 20.43 14.20
C ASN A 361 -22.95 20.68 13.39
N ARG A 362 -22.43 19.64 12.73
CA ARG A 362 -21.20 19.68 11.92
C ARG A 362 -21.45 20.23 10.52
N THR A 363 -21.85 21.50 10.44
CA THR A 363 -22.08 22.20 9.16
C THR A 363 -20.82 22.30 8.30
N ASP A 364 -19.64 22.27 8.93
CA ASP A 364 -18.34 22.18 8.30
C ASP A 364 -18.16 20.85 7.55
N LEU A 365 -18.42 19.71 8.20
CA LEU A 365 -18.34 18.39 7.54
C LEU A 365 -19.41 18.22 6.46
N VAL A 366 -20.61 18.78 6.67
CA VAL A 366 -21.65 18.83 5.63
C VAL A 366 -21.14 19.58 4.40
N GLY A 367 -20.46 20.72 4.56
CA GLY A 367 -19.91 21.48 3.43
C GLY A 367 -18.80 20.74 2.66
N ILE A 368 -18.03 19.88 3.35
CA ILE A 368 -17.02 19.03 2.74
C ILE A 368 -17.68 17.89 1.96
N PHE A 369 -18.51 17.09 2.62
CA PHE A 369 -18.99 15.81 2.10
C PHE A 369 -20.31 15.84 1.34
N ILE A 370 -21.10 16.93 1.39
CA ILE A 370 -22.45 16.97 0.81
C ILE A 370 -22.57 18.12 -0.20
N PRO A 371 -22.98 17.86 -1.46
CA PRO A 371 -23.04 16.53 -2.08
C PRO A 371 -21.64 15.89 -2.14
N ASP A 372 -21.60 14.56 -2.24
CA ASP A 372 -20.34 13.82 -2.26
C ASP A 372 -19.63 13.97 -3.62
N LEU A 373 -18.88 15.06 -3.73
CA LEU A 373 -18.09 15.46 -4.88
C LEU A 373 -16.73 15.95 -4.37
N ILE A 374 -15.65 15.54 -5.03
CA ILE A 374 -14.35 16.20 -4.90
C ILE A 374 -14.46 17.57 -5.57
N LYS A 375 -14.42 18.63 -4.78
CA LYS A 375 -14.57 20.01 -5.28
C LYS A 375 -13.20 20.56 -5.67
N VAL A 376 -13.02 20.99 -6.91
CA VAL A 376 -11.77 21.56 -7.42
C VAL A 376 -11.99 23.01 -7.83
N ASP A 377 -11.26 23.94 -7.22
CA ASP A 377 -11.23 25.33 -7.61
C ASP A 377 -10.28 25.56 -8.79
N LEU A 378 -10.85 25.73 -9.99
CA LEU A 378 -10.09 25.88 -11.23
C LEU A 378 -9.36 27.23 -11.34
N SER A 379 -9.71 28.19 -10.47
CA SER A 379 -9.12 29.53 -10.50
C SER A 379 -7.73 29.57 -9.86
N THR A 380 -7.43 28.58 -9.02
CA THR A 380 -6.16 28.46 -8.29
C THR A 380 -4.98 28.18 -9.22
N ALA A 381 -3.75 28.25 -8.68
CA ALA A 381 -2.58 27.71 -9.33
C ALA A 381 -2.65 26.16 -9.35
N PRO A 382 -1.89 25.48 -10.23
CA PRO A 382 -1.76 24.02 -10.20
C PRO A 382 -1.46 23.48 -8.80
N ALA A 383 -2.01 22.31 -8.52
CA ALA A 383 -1.70 21.52 -7.34
C ALA A 383 -0.20 21.19 -7.27
N ARG A 384 0.36 21.25 -6.05
CA ARG A 384 1.70 20.72 -5.74
C ARG A 384 1.60 19.20 -5.64
N LEU A 385 2.55 18.46 -6.20
CA LEU A 385 2.47 16.99 -6.28
C LEU A 385 3.44 16.30 -5.32
N ALA A 386 3.01 15.17 -4.78
CA ALA A 386 3.88 14.22 -4.10
C ALA A 386 4.80 13.51 -5.11
N GLY A 387 6.02 13.23 -4.68
CA GLY A 387 6.95 12.33 -5.36
C GLY A 387 7.36 11.22 -4.40
N GLY A 388 8.64 11.17 -4.05
CA GLY A 388 9.20 10.27 -3.04
C GLY A 388 9.70 10.97 -1.78
N GLY A 389 9.25 12.22 -1.53
CA GLY A 389 9.69 13.00 -0.37
C GLY A 389 11.17 13.39 -0.38
N ALA A 390 11.65 13.84 0.78
CA ALA A 390 13.05 14.20 0.98
C ALA A 390 14.02 13.01 0.84
N ASP A 391 13.51 11.78 1.02
CA ASP A 391 14.28 10.55 0.96
C ASP A 391 14.62 10.14 -0.49
N PHE A 392 13.95 10.72 -1.50
CA PHE A 392 14.11 10.35 -2.91
C PHE A 392 14.45 11.57 -3.79
N ALA A 393 15.72 11.98 -3.78
CA ALA A 393 16.20 13.18 -4.47
C ALA A 393 15.98 13.21 -6.00
N ALA A 394 15.78 12.06 -6.65
CA ALA A 394 15.54 12.00 -8.10
C ALA A 394 14.11 12.45 -8.49
N ASN A 395 13.16 12.37 -7.57
CA ASN A 395 11.78 12.80 -7.75
C ASN A 395 11.19 13.25 -6.40
N PRO A 396 11.68 14.36 -5.81
CA PRO A 396 11.19 14.84 -4.52
C PRO A 396 9.79 15.43 -4.67
N ASP A 397 9.10 15.61 -3.55
CA ASP A 397 7.84 16.36 -3.50
C ASP A 397 8.04 17.79 -4.01
N ASP A 398 6.99 18.38 -4.57
CA ASP A 398 7.02 19.78 -4.97
C ASP A 398 7.22 20.71 -3.76
N ALA A 399 7.90 21.83 -3.98
CA ALA A 399 8.16 22.80 -2.93
C ALA A 399 6.84 23.34 -2.33
N GLY A 400 6.67 23.14 -1.02
CA GLY A 400 5.47 23.54 -0.28
C GLY A 400 4.32 22.53 -0.33
N PHE A 401 4.51 21.36 -0.96
CA PHE A 401 3.60 20.23 -0.81
C PHE A 401 3.51 19.81 0.66
N SER A 402 2.30 19.45 1.09
CA SER A 402 2.10 18.72 2.34
C SER A 402 1.05 17.64 2.13
N ARG A 403 1.36 16.43 2.60
CA ARG A 403 0.40 15.31 2.66
C ARG A 403 -0.85 15.66 3.47
N LEU A 404 -0.76 16.60 4.40
CA LEU A 404 -1.86 17.05 5.26
C LEU A 404 -2.65 18.22 4.65
N GLY A 405 -2.34 18.63 3.41
CA GLY A 405 -2.98 19.77 2.75
C GLY A 405 -2.89 21.04 3.61
N ILE A 406 -4.04 21.70 3.81
CA ILE A 406 -4.13 22.94 4.58
C ILE A 406 -3.63 22.80 6.02
N PHE A 407 -3.77 21.62 6.64
CA PHE A 407 -3.34 21.40 8.02
C PHE A 407 -1.81 21.33 8.15
N GLY A 408 -1.12 20.97 7.08
CA GLY A 408 0.34 21.05 6.98
C GLY A 408 0.85 22.33 6.34
N GLY A 409 -0.02 23.32 6.09
CA GLY A 409 0.34 24.62 5.52
C GLY A 409 0.37 24.67 3.98
N ASP A 410 -0.01 23.59 3.29
CA ASP A 410 -0.14 23.58 1.82
C ASP A 410 -1.45 24.25 1.42
N VAL A 411 -1.35 25.50 0.98
CA VAL A 411 -2.48 26.35 0.58
C VAL A 411 -2.31 26.95 -0.80
N LEU A 412 -3.45 27.24 -1.43
CA LEU A 412 -3.58 27.96 -2.69
C LEU A 412 -4.46 29.21 -2.50
N THR A 413 -4.47 30.08 -3.51
CA THR A 413 -5.29 31.29 -3.52
C THR A 413 -6.36 31.18 -4.60
N SER A 414 -7.62 31.17 -4.17
CA SER A 414 -8.81 31.25 -5.01
C SER A 414 -9.12 32.69 -5.40
N THR A 415 -9.63 32.88 -6.61
CA THR A 415 -10.22 34.15 -7.06
C THR A 415 -11.74 34.11 -7.15
N VAL A 416 -12.37 32.99 -6.81
CA VAL A 416 -13.82 32.74 -7.01
C VAL A 416 -14.58 32.43 -5.71
N GLN A 417 -13.87 32.18 -4.62
CA GLN A 417 -14.46 31.98 -3.30
C GLN A 417 -13.65 32.72 -2.22
N PRO A 418 -14.30 33.14 -1.11
CA PRO A 418 -13.65 33.91 -0.06
C PRO A 418 -12.56 33.13 0.69
N GLY A 419 -12.59 31.80 0.68
CA GLY A 419 -11.65 30.95 1.39
C GLY A 419 -11.62 31.16 2.91
N PHE A 420 -10.64 30.55 3.58
CA PHE A 420 -10.41 30.72 5.01
C PHE A 420 -9.95 32.15 5.33
N GLY A 421 -10.53 32.75 6.38
CA GLY A 421 -10.25 34.11 6.80
C GLY A 421 -10.58 35.21 5.77
N GLY A 422 -11.37 34.90 4.73
CA GLY A 422 -11.80 35.86 3.71
C GLY A 422 -10.71 36.32 2.73
N LYS A 423 -9.59 35.61 2.63
CA LYS A 423 -8.41 36.00 1.82
C LYS A 423 -8.24 35.19 0.53
N GLY A 424 -9.23 34.37 0.17
CA GLY A 424 -9.14 33.40 -0.92
C GLY A 424 -8.28 32.18 -0.57
N THR A 425 -7.83 32.02 0.68
CA THR A 425 -7.00 30.87 1.09
C THR A 425 -7.82 29.59 1.04
N VAL A 426 -7.41 28.65 0.20
CA VAL A 426 -8.03 27.33 0.06
C VAL A 426 -6.97 26.24 0.23
N PRO A 427 -7.36 25.00 0.56
CA PRO A 427 -6.42 23.88 0.62
C PRO A 427 -5.64 23.68 -0.70
N GLY A 428 -4.39 23.24 -0.61
CA GLY A 428 -3.57 22.88 -1.78
C GLY A 428 -3.81 21.47 -2.32
N GLY A 429 -4.43 20.61 -1.50
CA GLY A 429 -4.95 19.29 -1.84
C GLY A 429 -6.32 19.10 -1.22
N TRP A 430 -6.67 17.88 -0.82
CA TRP A 430 -7.99 17.60 -0.22
C TRP A 430 -8.33 18.51 0.98
N PRO A 431 -9.53 19.12 1.04
CA PRO A 431 -10.71 18.95 0.17
C PRO A 431 -10.84 19.89 -1.05
N ASN A 432 -9.81 20.65 -1.44
CA ASN A 432 -9.78 21.37 -2.71
C ASN A 432 -9.08 20.52 -3.77
N GLY A 433 -9.84 19.58 -4.33
CA GLY A 433 -9.33 18.46 -5.10
C GLY A 433 -8.97 17.28 -4.21
N ARG A 434 -8.35 16.27 -4.80
CA ARG A 434 -7.70 15.14 -4.15
C ARG A 434 -6.57 14.69 -5.06
N ARG A 435 -5.35 14.79 -4.56
CA ARG A 435 -4.11 14.44 -5.28
C ARG A 435 -3.61 13.09 -4.81
N PHE A 436 -2.77 12.46 -5.62
CA PHE A 436 -1.94 11.37 -5.14
C PHE A 436 -1.00 11.90 -4.03
N GLY A 437 -0.87 11.15 -2.94
CA GLY A 437 -0.08 11.53 -1.77
C GLY A 437 -0.79 12.41 -0.73
N ASP A 438 -2.05 12.79 -0.93
CA ASP A 438 -2.84 13.39 0.16
C ASP A 438 -3.16 12.30 1.21
N ASP A 439 -2.81 12.55 2.47
CA ASP A 439 -3.10 11.67 3.60
C ASP A 439 -4.54 11.85 4.06
N VAL A 440 -5.46 11.26 3.30
CA VAL A 440 -6.88 11.49 3.49
C VAL A 440 -7.37 11.01 4.86
N LEU A 441 -6.71 10.02 5.48
CA LEU A 441 -7.06 9.55 6.81
C LEU A 441 -6.70 10.59 7.87
N ASP A 442 -5.45 11.05 7.91
CA ASP A 442 -5.01 12.06 8.88
C ASP A 442 -5.78 13.38 8.67
N ILE A 443 -6.02 13.79 7.42
CA ILE A 443 -6.81 15.00 7.12
C ILE A 443 -8.25 14.85 7.61
N ALA A 444 -8.91 13.71 7.32
CA ALA A 444 -10.31 13.52 7.69
C ALA A 444 -10.49 13.45 9.21
N VAL A 445 -9.61 12.71 9.91
CA VAL A 445 -9.65 12.64 11.37
C VAL A 445 -9.36 14.02 11.97
N THR A 446 -8.34 14.74 11.47
CA THR A 446 -8.04 16.12 11.88
C THR A 446 -9.27 17.02 11.74
N ALA A 447 -9.99 16.95 10.62
CA ALA A 447 -11.23 17.70 10.41
C ALA A 447 -12.33 17.28 11.40
N ILE A 448 -12.50 15.98 11.67
CA ILE A 448 -13.51 15.45 12.60
C ILE A 448 -13.24 15.90 14.04
N ILE A 449 -11.98 15.89 14.50
CA ILE A 449 -11.64 16.27 15.88
C ILE A 449 -11.53 17.80 16.07
N SER A 450 -11.46 18.55 14.97
CA SER A 450 -11.46 20.01 14.94
C SER A 450 -12.88 20.59 14.95
N ASP A 451 -12.98 21.90 15.18
CA ASP A 451 -14.20 22.68 14.95
C ASP A 451 -13.93 23.74 13.87
N LEU A 452 -14.41 23.49 12.66
CA LEU A 452 -14.17 24.35 11.49
C LEU A 452 -15.38 25.21 11.12
N ARG A 453 -16.40 25.26 11.99
CA ARG A 453 -17.68 25.93 11.70
C ARG A 453 -17.57 27.45 11.70
N ASP A 454 -16.59 28.01 12.41
CA ASP A 454 -16.14 29.39 12.25
C ASP A 454 -14.86 29.41 11.40
N PRO A 455 -14.95 29.67 10.07
CA PRO A 455 -13.78 29.69 9.20
C PRO A 455 -12.84 30.87 9.46
N ASN A 456 -13.22 31.84 10.29
CA ASN A 456 -12.35 32.94 10.71
C ASN A 456 -11.56 32.60 11.98
N ASN A 457 -12.10 31.73 12.84
CA ASN A 457 -11.47 31.30 14.09
C ASN A 457 -11.61 29.77 14.31
N PRO A 458 -11.07 28.94 13.42
CA PRO A 458 -11.22 27.49 13.55
C PRO A 458 -10.44 26.97 14.75
N THR A 459 -10.99 25.98 15.46
CA THR A 459 -10.25 25.22 16.46
C THR A 459 -9.64 24.00 15.80
N ILE A 460 -8.34 24.04 15.51
CA ILE A 460 -7.62 22.93 14.88
C ILE A 460 -7.01 22.01 15.93
N ARG A 461 -7.26 20.71 15.80
CA ARG A 461 -6.60 19.65 16.57
C ARG A 461 -5.99 18.67 15.58
N SER A 462 -4.67 18.50 15.63
CA SER A 462 -3.96 17.63 14.69
C SER A 462 -4.17 16.16 15.02
N ALA A 463 -4.46 15.37 13.99
CA ALA A 463 -4.40 13.91 14.00
C ALA A 463 -3.22 13.40 13.15
N ASP A 464 -2.23 14.25 12.87
CA ASP A 464 -1.01 13.87 12.15
C ASP A 464 -0.31 12.66 12.79
N GLY A 465 -0.20 11.58 12.03
CA GLY A 465 0.41 10.32 12.45
C GLY A 465 -0.45 9.53 13.44
N ILE A 466 -1.77 9.71 13.44
CA ILE A 466 -2.67 8.98 14.36
C ILE A 466 -2.62 7.47 14.13
N ASP A 467 -2.41 7.06 12.87
CA ASP A 467 -2.34 5.66 12.45
C ASP A 467 -0.89 5.18 12.22
N ASN A 468 0.09 6.07 12.48
CA ASN A 468 1.53 5.85 12.27
C ASN A 468 1.92 5.55 10.82
N VAL A 469 1.09 5.93 9.84
CA VAL A 469 1.42 5.89 8.40
C VAL A 469 1.46 7.32 7.89
N SER A 470 2.54 7.68 7.18
CA SER A 470 2.75 9.08 6.74
C SER A 470 3.20 9.19 5.29
N LYS A 471 3.31 8.04 4.62
CA LYS A 471 3.67 7.97 3.21
C LYS A 471 3.22 6.62 2.64
N ASN A 472 3.04 6.66 1.34
CA ASN A 472 2.91 5.49 0.49
C ASN A 472 4.19 4.64 0.47
N ASP A 473 4.08 3.35 0.17
CA ASP A 473 5.22 2.45 0.03
C ASP A 473 5.95 2.63 -1.32
N SER A 474 5.27 3.19 -2.33
CA SER A 474 5.86 3.52 -3.64
C SER A 474 5.92 5.02 -3.94
N VAL A 475 6.88 5.40 -4.77
CA VAL A 475 7.06 6.78 -5.27
C VAL A 475 6.04 7.08 -6.36
N TYR A 476 5.29 8.19 -6.21
CA TYR A 476 4.33 8.66 -7.22
C TYR A 476 4.99 9.23 -8.48
N ASN A 477 4.29 9.15 -9.60
CA ASN A 477 4.63 9.92 -10.78
C ASN A 477 4.18 11.38 -10.59
N LYS A 478 5.02 12.35 -10.97
CA LYS A 478 4.60 13.77 -11.08
C LYS A 478 4.18 14.15 -12.50
N VAL A 479 3.93 13.14 -13.33
CA VAL A 479 3.48 13.25 -14.71
C VAL A 479 2.37 12.25 -14.93
N PHE A 480 1.45 12.55 -15.85
CA PHE A 480 0.32 11.67 -16.18
C PHE A 480 0.75 10.22 -16.44
N PRO A 481 0.13 9.20 -15.79
CA PRO A 481 -1.13 9.28 -15.04
C PRO A 481 -1.00 9.43 -13.50
N TYR A 482 0.14 9.91 -13.01
CA TYR A 482 0.44 10.27 -11.61
C TYR A 482 0.50 9.14 -10.57
N ALA A 483 -0.27 8.06 -10.74
CA ALA A 483 -0.17 6.86 -9.91
C ALA A 483 1.20 6.16 -10.06
N GLY A 484 1.64 5.42 -9.04
CA GLY A 484 2.90 4.66 -9.05
C GLY A 484 2.94 3.55 -10.10
N THR A 485 4.16 3.10 -10.43
CA THR A 485 4.35 1.90 -11.28
C THR A 485 3.82 0.68 -10.54
N PRO A 486 3.00 -0.19 -11.17
CA PRO A 486 2.45 -1.36 -10.49
C PRO A 486 3.54 -2.27 -9.93
N HIS A 487 3.32 -2.84 -8.74
CA HIS A 487 4.23 -3.79 -8.11
C HIS A 487 4.46 -5.04 -8.96
N ASN A 488 5.63 -5.65 -8.76
CA ASN A 488 6.05 -6.83 -9.51
C ASN A 488 5.38 -8.11 -8.99
N GLY A 489 4.62 -8.79 -9.83
CA GLY A 489 3.98 -10.06 -9.48
C GLY A 489 4.89 -11.23 -9.08
N ARG A 490 6.20 -11.18 -9.32
CA ARG A 490 7.11 -12.31 -9.09
C ARG A 490 7.74 -12.33 -7.70
N ASN A 491 8.24 -11.20 -7.25
CA ASN A 491 9.08 -11.08 -6.05
C ASN A 491 8.58 -9.99 -5.08
N HIS A 492 7.34 -9.51 -5.21
CA HIS A 492 6.80 -8.52 -4.26
C HIS A 492 6.49 -9.18 -2.91
N GLU A 493 6.51 -8.35 -1.87
CA GLU A 493 6.10 -8.67 -0.51
C GLU A 493 5.21 -7.51 -0.03
N HIS A 494 4.12 -7.81 0.69
CA HIS A 494 3.18 -6.79 1.19
C HIS A 494 3.79 -5.95 2.31
N HIS A 495 4.45 -6.62 3.27
CA HIS A 495 5.29 -5.97 4.27
C HIS A 495 6.53 -6.82 4.47
N SER A 496 7.70 -6.23 4.21
CA SER A 496 8.93 -6.81 4.71
C SER A 496 8.79 -6.91 6.24
N ILE A 497 9.10 -8.07 6.83
CA ILE A 497 9.22 -8.17 8.29
C ILE A 497 10.14 -7.03 8.71
N ALA A 498 9.68 -6.12 9.57
CA ALA A 498 10.44 -5.02 10.12
C ALA A 498 11.54 -5.51 11.09
N GLY A 499 12.32 -6.49 10.65
CA GLY A 499 13.73 -6.57 10.90
C GLY A 499 14.37 -6.51 9.52
N THR A 500 14.98 -5.39 9.17
CA THR A 500 16.02 -5.36 8.16
C THR A 500 16.99 -6.52 8.41
N VAL A 501 16.79 -7.64 7.73
CA VAL A 501 17.90 -8.49 7.30
C VAL A 501 18.40 -7.84 6.00
N THR A 502 18.74 -6.55 6.07
CA THR A 502 19.61 -5.89 5.07
C THR A 502 21.02 -6.46 5.16
N ASP A 503 21.27 -7.31 6.16
CA ASP A 503 22.44 -8.14 6.23
C ASP A 503 22.07 -9.62 6.05
N ASN A 504 21.89 -10.04 4.80
CA ASN A 504 21.86 -11.47 4.44
C ASN A 504 23.24 -12.15 4.61
N ARG A 505 24.24 -11.46 5.17
CA ARG A 505 25.53 -12.05 5.50
C ARG A 505 25.41 -12.76 6.85
N PHE A 506 25.97 -13.96 6.88
CA PHE A 506 26.14 -14.73 8.08
C PHE A 506 26.92 -13.92 9.13
N LYS A 507 26.31 -13.65 10.29
CA LYS A 507 26.94 -12.87 11.37
C LYS A 507 27.88 -13.70 12.23
N ASN A 508 27.42 -14.86 12.70
CA ASN A 508 28.22 -15.75 13.53
C ASN A 508 27.66 -17.18 13.63
N ILE A 509 28.53 -18.11 14.02
CA ILE A 509 28.17 -19.47 14.49
C ILE A 509 28.89 -19.73 15.81
N ALA A 510 28.23 -20.51 16.67
CA ALA A 510 28.71 -20.85 18.00
C ALA A 510 28.34 -22.31 18.31
N THR A 511 29.34 -23.11 18.69
CA THR A 511 29.15 -24.51 19.12
C THR A 511 29.73 -24.68 20.51
N ARG A 512 28.90 -25.10 21.47
CA ARG A 512 29.34 -25.41 22.84
C ARG A 512 29.33 -26.92 23.05
N GLY A 513 30.41 -27.43 23.61
CA GLY A 513 30.51 -28.86 23.92
C GLY A 513 31.69 -29.20 24.82
N PRO A 514 31.79 -30.48 25.23
CA PRO A 514 32.94 -30.95 25.99
C PRO A 514 34.20 -30.99 25.11
N VAL A 515 35.30 -30.45 25.64
CA VAL A 515 36.66 -30.60 25.14
C VAL A 515 37.35 -31.67 26.00
N GLN A 516 37.87 -32.70 25.34
CA GLN A 516 38.59 -33.81 25.97
C GLN A 516 40.02 -33.91 25.39
N THR A 517 40.70 -35.02 25.66
CA THR A 517 42.09 -35.25 25.27
C THR A 517 42.19 -35.99 23.92
N GLY A 518 43.38 -35.99 23.32
CA GLY A 518 43.62 -36.66 22.04
C GLY A 518 42.79 -36.04 20.92
N ASP A 519 42.12 -36.86 20.11
CA ASP A 519 41.29 -36.37 19.00
C ASP A 519 39.87 -35.95 19.42
N ASN A 520 39.52 -36.11 20.71
CA ASN A 520 38.20 -35.79 21.25
C ASN A 520 38.09 -34.30 21.61
N VAL A 521 38.21 -33.44 20.60
CA VAL A 521 38.22 -31.97 20.76
C VAL A 521 36.96 -31.34 20.21
N LEU A 522 36.70 -30.10 20.63
CA LEU A 522 35.54 -29.38 20.11
C LEU A 522 35.90 -28.74 18.76
N ILE A 523 35.05 -28.97 17.76
CA ILE A 523 35.27 -28.50 16.40
C ILE A 523 34.14 -27.56 16.00
N GLY A 524 34.51 -26.41 15.42
CA GLY A 524 33.65 -25.55 14.62
C GLY A 524 34.09 -25.60 13.16
N GLY A 525 33.13 -25.67 12.23
CA GLY A 525 33.42 -25.63 10.79
C GLY A 525 32.79 -24.39 10.16
N ILE A 526 33.51 -23.74 9.25
CA ILE A 526 32.99 -22.64 8.43
C ILE A 526 33.41 -22.84 6.98
N ILE A 527 32.59 -22.35 6.05
CA ILE A 527 32.89 -22.29 4.63
C ILE A 527 32.86 -20.83 4.22
N ILE A 528 33.98 -20.32 3.70
CA ILE A 528 34.04 -19.00 3.09
C ILE A 528 33.65 -19.15 1.61
N GLY A 529 32.46 -18.69 1.26
CA GLY A 529 31.96 -18.69 -0.13
C GLY A 529 32.38 -17.46 -0.94
N GLY A 530 32.06 -17.45 -2.24
CA GLY A 530 32.32 -16.32 -3.13
C GLY A 530 33.74 -16.28 -3.71
N ASN A 531 34.19 -15.10 -4.14
CA ASN A 531 35.48 -14.89 -4.82
C ASN A 531 36.37 -13.83 -4.13
N VAL A 532 36.01 -13.38 -2.94
CA VAL A 532 36.72 -12.37 -2.15
C VAL A 532 37.14 -12.95 -0.82
N ASN A 533 38.31 -12.56 -0.34
CA ASN A 533 38.77 -12.93 1.00
C ASN A 533 37.85 -12.31 2.06
N LYS A 534 37.68 -12.99 3.19
CA LYS A 534 36.85 -12.57 4.32
C LYS A 534 37.65 -12.42 5.58
N ARG A 535 37.48 -11.30 6.27
CA ARG A 535 38.07 -11.07 7.59
C ARG A 535 37.10 -11.56 8.65
N ILE A 536 37.58 -12.45 9.52
CA ILE A 536 36.79 -13.03 10.60
C ILE A 536 37.53 -12.96 11.92
N ILE A 537 36.79 -13.12 13.02
CA ILE A 537 37.36 -13.45 14.33
C ILE A 537 36.86 -14.82 14.79
N VAL A 538 37.77 -15.67 15.23
CA VAL A 538 37.48 -16.96 15.86
C VAL A 538 37.85 -16.87 17.33
N ARG A 539 36.98 -17.36 18.23
CA ARG A 539 37.23 -17.36 19.69
C ARG A 539 37.03 -18.73 20.32
N GLY A 540 37.81 -18.99 21.36
CA GLY A 540 37.67 -20.09 22.28
C GLY A 540 37.32 -19.59 23.68
N ILE A 541 36.08 -19.81 24.11
CA ILE A 541 35.54 -19.30 25.38
C ILE A 541 35.37 -20.44 26.37
N GLY A 542 35.90 -20.25 27.58
CA GLY A 542 35.91 -21.26 28.64
C GLY A 542 35.55 -20.63 29.99
N PRO A 543 36.48 -19.92 30.66
CA PRO A 543 36.21 -19.30 31.96
C PRO A 543 35.14 -18.20 31.94
N SER A 544 34.83 -17.60 30.79
CA SER A 544 33.76 -16.61 30.65
C SER A 544 32.38 -17.22 30.38
N LEU A 545 32.25 -18.56 30.34
CA LEU A 545 30.96 -19.19 30.17
C LEU A 545 30.02 -18.89 31.36
N PRO A 546 28.69 -18.81 31.12
CA PRO A 546 27.72 -18.59 32.19
C PRO A 546 27.85 -19.63 33.31
N SER A 547 27.54 -19.25 34.55
CA SER A 547 27.62 -20.15 35.72
C SER A 547 26.72 -21.38 35.64
N SER A 548 25.74 -21.39 34.72
CA SER A 548 24.89 -22.54 34.40
C SER A 548 25.60 -23.62 33.58
N VAL A 549 26.79 -23.33 33.01
CA VAL A 549 27.60 -24.31 32.28
C VAL A 549 28.55 -24.99 33.27
N PRO A 550 28.40 -26.31 33.54
CA PRO A 550 29.27 -27.00 34.47
C PRO A 550 30.68 -27.14 33.89
N ASN A 551 31.69 -27.20 34.77
CA ASN A 551 33.08 -27.53 34.43
C ASN A 551 33.65 -26.77 33.22
N PRO A 552 33.65 -25.43 33.21
CA PRO A 552 34.22 -24.66 32.10
C PRO A 552 35.70 -24.99 31.90
N LEU A 553 36.12 -25.13 30.65
CA LEU A 553 37.53 -25.32 30.30
C LEU A 553 38.32 -24.09 30.75
N GLN A 554 39.33 -24.27 31.58
CA GLN A 554 39.99 -23.14 32.24
C GLN A 554 40.95 -22.36 31.33
N ASP A 555 41.46 -23.02 30.30
CA ASP A 555 42.55 -22.49 29.46
C ASP A 555 42.39 -23.00 28.00
N PRO A 556 41.47 -22.39 27.23
CA PRO A 556 41.15 -22.81 25.86
C PRO A 556 42.15 -22.30 24.80
N VAL A 557 42.74 -23.22 24.04
CA VAL A 557 43.55 -22.96 22.83
C VAL A 557 42.71 -23.18 21.58
N ILE A 558 42.71 -22.20 20.67
CA ILE A 558 42.06 -22.32 19.36
C ILE A 558 43.10 -22.45 18.25
N GLU A 559 42.84 -23.36 17.30
CA GLU A 559 43.63 -23.54 16.09
C GLU A 559 42.71 -23.52 14.86
N ILE A 560 43.17 -22.94 13.74
CA ILE A 560 42.44 -22.90 12.48
C ILE A 560 43.19 -23.74 11.45
N TYR A 561 42.49 -24.64 10.76
CA TYR A 561 43.03 -25.52 9.72
C TYR A 561 42.30 -25.35 8.39
N GLN A 562 43.04 -25.57 7.30
CA GLN A 562 42.50 -25.84 5.96
C GLN A 562 43.03 -27.20 5.51
N GLY A 563 42.15 -28.21 5.43
CA GLY A 563 42.59 -29.61 5.33
C GLY A 563 43.49 -29.99 6.51
N SER A 564 44.70 -30.48 6.23
CA SER A 564 45.71 -30.81 7.25
C SER A 564 46.66 -29.64 7.60
N THR A 565 46.53 -28.49 6.93
CA THR A 565 47.45 -27.36 7.11
C THR A 565 46.94 -26.43 8.20
N LYS A 566 47.76 -26.18 9.24
CA LYS A 566 47.44 -25.18 10.27
C LYS A 566 47.68 -23.78 9.73
N ILE A 567 46.64 -22.95 9.79
CA ILE A 567 46.61 -21.56 9.33
C ILE A 567 46.98 -20.60 10.47
N ALA A 568 46.41 -20.79 11.66
CA ALA A 568 46.63 -19.92 12.82
C ALA A 568 46.39 -20.67 14.14
N SER A 569 46.93 -20.15 15.23
CA SER A 569 46.69 -20.65 16.59
C SER A 569 46.83 -19.53 17.62
N ASN A 570 46.03 -19.58 18.69
CA ASN A 570 46.13 -18.68 19.82
C ASN A 570 45.69 -19.37 21.12
N ASP A 571 46.36 -19.04 22.21
CA ASP A 571 46.11 -19.54 23.57
C ASP A 571 45.49 -18.42 24.43
N ASN A 572 46.20 -17.29 24.57
CA ASN A 572 45.67 -16.09 25.22
C ASN A 572 45.44 -14.98 24.19
N TRP A 573 44.24 -14.41 24.19
CA TRP A 573 43.80 -13.43 23.19
C TRP A 573 44.62 -12.14 23.22
N LYS A 574 45.25 -11.82 24.35
CA LYS A 574 46.11 -10.63 24.50
C LYS A 574 47.51 -10.80 23.92
N ASP A 575 47.97 -12.04 23.70
CA ASP A 575 49.37 -12.31 23.36
C ASP A 575 49.75 -11.91 21.93
N THR A 576 48.78 -11.78 21.03
CA THR A 576 49.05 -11.58 19.59
C THR A 576 48.51 -10.27 19.06
N ASP A 577 47.21 -9.98 19.24
CA ASP A 577 46.55 -8.85 18.57
C ASP A 577 45.50 -8.16 19.46
N GLN A 578 45.88 -7.88 20.72
CA GLN A 578 44.98 -7.32 21.73
C GLN A 578 44.24 -6.06 21.26
N ALA A 579 44.95 -5.14 20.58
CA ALA A 579 44.38 -3.86 20.16
C ALA A 579 43.27 -4.03 19.12
N ASN A 580 43.50 -4.84 18.08
CA ASN A 580 42.49 -5.07 17.04
C ASN A 580 41.34 -5.94 17.56
N ILE A 581 41.63 -6.96 18.38
CA ILE A 581 40.59 -7.79 19.01
C ILE A 581 39.68 -6.94 19.90
N THR A 582 40.24 -6.01 20.68
CA THR A 582 39.44 -5.06 21.48
C THR A 582 38.58 -4.16 20.59
N ALA A 583 39.13 -3.67 19.47
CA ALA A 583 38.43 -2.79 18.54
C ALA A 583 37.20 -3.44 17.87
N THR A 584 37.14 -4.78 17.80
CA THR A 584 35.95 -5.49 17.28
C THR A 584 34.73 -5.44 18.21
N GLY A 585 34.92 -5.11 19.50
CA GLY A 585 33.89 -5.28 20.53
C GLY A 585 33.66 -6.75 20.94
N LEU A 586 34.45 -7.68 20.41
CA LEU A 586 34.35 -9.13 20.66
C LEU A 586 35.56 -9.68 21.45
N ALA A 587 36.26 -8.86 22.23
CA ALA A 587 37.32 -9.36 23.09
C ALA A 587 36.79 -10.35 24.15
N PRO A 588 37.42 -11.52 24.35
CA PRO A 588 37.12 -12.38 25.49
C PRO A 588 37.29 -11.64 26.82
N THR A 589 36.47 -11.95 27.82
CA THR A 589 36.51 -11.23 29.11
C THR A 589 37.56 -11.75 30.08
N ARG A 590 38.15 -12.92 29.77
CA ARG A 590 39.19 -13.55 30.58
C ARG A 590 40.46 -13.67 29.76
N ASP A 591 41.60 -13.36 30.38
CA ASP A 591 42.88 -13.27 29.68
C ASP A 591 43.35 -14.62 29.12
N ALA A 592 43.01 -15.72 29.80
CA ALA A 592 43.31 -17.09 29.41
C ALA A 592 42.43 -17.63 28.26
N GLU A 593 41.55 -16.81 27.69
CA GLU A 593 40.73 -17.23 26.54
C GLU A 593 41.42 -16.91 25.23
N SER A 594 41.13 -17.68 24.18
CA SER A 594 41.78 -17.51 22.89
C SER A 594 40.93 -16.71 21.90
N ALA A 595 41.59 -15.89 21.08
CA ALA A 595 40.98 -15.24 19.93
C ALA A 595 41.97 -15.01 18.79
N ILE A 596 41.51 -15.16 17.55
CA ILE A 596 42.29 -14.96 16.33
C ILE A 596 41.49 -14.09 15.37
N ILE A 597 42.02 -12.94 14.97
CA ILE A 597 41.56 -12.23 13.76
C ILE A 597 42.36 -12.74 12.57
N VAL A 598 41.67 -13.19 11.52
CA VAL A 598 42.32 -13.71 10.32
C VAL A 598 41.53 -13.34 9.07
N THR A 599 42.23 -13.09 7.96
CA THR A 599 41.63 -12.94 6.64
C THR A 599 41.84 -14.24 5.84
N LEU A 600 40.74 -14.89 5.47
CA LEU A 600 40.73 -16.18 4.80
C LEU A 600 40.22 -16.04 3.36
N ALA A 601 40.82 -16.79 2.44
CA ALA A 601 40.31 -16.90 1.08
C ALA A 601 39.06 -17.80 1.04
N PRO A 602 38.29 -17.82 -0.07
CA PRO A 602 37.22 -18.80 -0.23
C PRO A 602 37.70 -20.24 -0.06
N GLY A 603 37.00 -21.03 0.75
CA GLY A 603 37.38 -22.40 1.09
C GLY A 603 36.78 -22.91 2.41
N ASP A 604 37.05 -24.18 2.71
CA ASP A 604 36.57 -24.88 3.90
C ASP A 604 37.60 -24.81 5.04
N TYR A 605 37.17 -24.39 6.22
CA TYR A 605 38.04 -24.23 7.38
C TYR A 605 37.47 -24.92 8.62
N THR A 606 38.39 -25.49 9.40
CA THR A 606 38.11 -26.19 10.65
C THR A 606 38.77 -25.47 11.81
N MET A 607 37.97 -25.02 12.77
CA MET A 607 38.44 -24.44 14.02
C MET A 607 38.43 -25.53 15.10
N VAL A 608 39.59 -25.78 15.69
CA VAL A 608 39.81 -26.85 16.66
C VAL A 608 40.11 -26.24 18.02
N LEU A 609 39.20 -26.43 18.98
CA LEU A 609 39.31 -25.92 20.34
C LEU A 609 39.76 -27.01 21.29
N ARG A 610 40.89 -26.78 21.98
CA ARG A 610 41.56 -27.73 22.88
C ARG A 610 41.87 -27.07 24.22
N GLY A 611 42.12 -27.86 25.26
CA GLY A 611 42.65 -27.37 26.53
C GLY A 611 44.18 -27.40 26.57
N THR A 612 44.82 -26.41 27.18
CA THR A 612 46.27 -26.47 27.43
C THR A 612 46.62 -27.69 28.29
N LYS A 613 47.81 -28.27 28.06
CA LYS A 613 48.35 -29.41 28.84
C LYS A 613 47.39 -30.59 28.98
N ASN A 614 46.58 -30.86 27.95
CA ASN A 614 45.55 -31.91 27.93
C ASN A 614 44.46 -31.72 29.01
N SER A 615 44.16 -30.48 29.39
CA SER A 615 43.01 -30.18 30.24
C SER A 615 41.69 -30.42 29.51
N THR A 616 40.64 -30.70 30.28
CA THR A 616 39.30 -31.02 29.77
C THR A 616 38.26 -30.13 30.41
N GLY A 617 37.17 -29.86 29.71
CA GLY A 617 36.06 -29.04 30.24
C GLY A 617 35.09 -28.65 29.14
N ASN A 618 34.00 -27.98 29.51
CA ASN A 618 33.06 -27.43 28.55
C ASN A 618 33.58 -26.09 28.02
N ALA A 619 33.57 -25.94 26.70
CA ALA A 619 34.04 -24.74 26.03
C ALA A 619 33.10 -24.37 24.89
N LEU A 620 33.20 -23.14 24.42
CA LEU A 620 32.48 -22.61 23.26
C LEU A 620 33.49 -22.20 22.20
N VAL A 621 33.34 -22.76 20.99
CA VAL A 621 34.03 -22.28 19.79
C VAL A 621 33.06 -21.44 18.98
N GLU A 622 33.50 -20.29 18.52
CA GLU A 622 32.66 -19.36 17.76
C GLU A 622 33.46 -18.60 16.70
N ALA A 623 32.80 -18.24 15.61
CA ALA A 623 33.33 -17.40 14.55
C ALA A 623 32.35 -16.29 14.20
N TYR A 624 32.87 -15.09 13.95
CA TYR A 624 32.11 -13.91 13.54
C TYR A 624 32.68 -13.33 12.24
N ASP A 625 31.78 -12.89 11.35
CA ASP A 625 32.15 -12.05 10.21
C ASP A 625 32.46 -10.62 10.71
N LEU A 626 33.59 -10.04 10.26
CA LEU A 626 34.03 -8.70 10.62
C LEU A 626 33.87 -7.68 9.48
N ASP A 627 33.44 -8.11 8.28
CA ASP A 627 33.29 -7.25 7.10
C ASP A 627 31.87 -6.68 6.94
#